data_AF-A0AAC9RTB1-F1
#
_entry.id   AF-A0AAC9RTB1-F1
#
_cell.length_a   1.000
_cell.length_b   1.000
_cell.length_c   1.000
_cell.angle_alpha   90.00
_cell.angle_beta   90.00
_cell.angle_gamma   90.00
#
_symmetry.space_group_name_H-M   'P 1'
#
loop_
_entity.id
_entity.type
_entity.pdbx_description
1 polymer ?
#
loop_
_entity_poly.entity_id
_entity_poly.type
_entity_poly.pdbx_seq_one_letter_code
_entity_poly.pdbx_strand_id
1 'polypeptide(L)'
;MNAKHEFNIRWTEITVDSFMYGSHVSFTPFETIFKNELMPSGIIIHQWKMCSHFYDNQVTPTLPILKKHHPYRFYFDYEAVPAGSVYFKVVFKRRDGTILETQMIQGQEGEVVLSEGTASYDIQMINAASQILKFRRICIQEVGSVATSNTLTLSEIQNRDDTLPLRNLLFVESPGVCQDAIHPIKNCVMISEWETLTTDEIVVSLDEAIRSWDTLDALQWIGYHDQSNEIAYTMMKRLGGHAWVTLLHQEDKDDDMLHSHRVTVYRPKADVLTSALQVVQPLLNPSGHLYALATERLNGGER
;
A
#
# COMPACT_ATOMS: atom_id res chain seq x y z
N MET A 1 -2.44 0.49 18.72
CA MET A 1 -1.94 0.35 17.33
C MET A 1 -2.93 1.07 16.43
N ASN A 2 -2.59 2.27 15.96
CA ASN A 2 -3.41 3.00 14.99
C ASN A 2 -2.98 2.53 13.60
N ALA A 3 -3.77 1.67 12.97
CA ALA A 3 -3.58 1.38 11.56
C ALA A 3 -3.72 2.69 10.78
N LYS A 4 -2.69 3.06 10.03
CA LYS A 4 -2.70 4.17 9.08
C LYS A 4 -3.68 3.78 7.97
N HIS A 5 -4.93 4.20 8.07
CA HIS A 5 -5.89 4.02 6.98
C HIS A 5 -5.51 4.96 5.84
N GLU A 6 -4.70 4.43 4.93
CA GLU A 6 -4.35 5.05 3.66
C GLU A 6 -5.17 4.38 2.56
N PHE A 7 -5.89 5.20 1.79
CA PHE A 7 -6.62 4.75 0.62
C PHE A 7 -5.90 5.21 -0.64
N ASN A 8 -5.60 4.26 -1.52
CA ASN A 8 -4.94 4.50 -2.79
C ASN A 8 -5.96 4.31 -3.94
N ILE A 9 -6.25 5.40 -4.65
CA ILE A 9 -7.23 5.44 -5.74
C ILE A 9 -6.50 5.71 -7.05
N ARG A 10 -6.77 4.89 -8.08
CA ARG A 10 -6.16 5.02 -9.41
C ARG A 10 -7.21 5.37 -10.48
N TRP A 11 -6.73 5.81 -11.63
CA TRP A 11 -7.56 5.96 -12.83
C TRP A 11 -7.28 4.78 -13.75
N THR A 12 -8.14 3.77 -13.75
CA THR A 12 -7.85 2.49 -14.45
C THR A 12 -8.75 2.23 -15.64
N GLU A 13 -9.80 3.02 -15.83
CA GLU A 13 -10.78 2.83 -16.89
C GLU A 13 -11.37 4.15 -17.38
N ILE A 14 -11.97 4.11 -18.57
CA ILE A 14 -12.73 5.23 -19.13
C ILE A 14 -14.18 5.08 -18.66
N THR A 15 -14.67 6.09 -17.95
CA THR A 15 -16.06 6.16 -17.48
C THR A 15 -16.86 7.16 -18.32
N VAL A 16 -18.19 7.15 -18.16
CA VAL A 16 -19.07 8.17 -18.77
C VAL A 16 -18.74 9.60 -18.36
N ASP A 17 -18.07 9.79 -17.22
CA ASP A 17 -17.62 11.09 -16.72
C ASP A 17 -16.22 11.49 -17.23
N SER A 18 -15.60 10.69 -18.10
CA SER A 18 -14.29 10.95 -18.69
C SER A 18 -14.41 11.77 -19.97
N PHE A 19 -13.62 12.84 -20.11
CA PHE A 19 -13.65 13.66 -21.32
C PHE A 19 -12.89 13.02 -22.48
N MET A 20 -13.62 12.49 -23.46
CA MET A 20 -13.02 11.74 -24.58
C MET A 20 -12.94 12.50 -25.91
N TYR A 21 -13.58 13.66 -26.05
CA TYR A 21 -13.61 14.37 -27.33
C TYR A 21 -12.23 14.90 -27.72
N GLY A 22 -11.60 14.29 -28.73
CA GLY A 22 -10.24 14.61 -29.16
C GLY A 22 -9.15 14.16 -28.18
N SER A 23 -9.50 13.34 -27.19
CA SER A 23 -8.56 12.87 -26.16
C SER A 23 -7.94 11.53 -26.54
N HIS A 24 -6.66 11.37 -26.24
CA HIS A 24 -5.99 10.08 -26.22
C HIS A 24 -5.70 9.66 -24.79
N VAL A 25 -6.14 8.47 -24.40
CA VAL A 25 -5.95 7.91 -23.05
C VAL A 25 -5.23 6.57 -23.15
N SER A 26 -4.19 6.38 -22.33
CA SER A 26 -3.44 5.13 -22.23
C SER A 26 -3.27 4.74 -20.77
N PHE A 27 -3.59 3.48 -20.45
CA PHE A 27 -3.45 2.91 -19.12
C PHE A 27 -2.18 2.05 -19.08
N THR A 28 -1.36 2.27 -18.06
CA THR A 28 -0.22 1.41 -17.72
C THR A 28 -0.39 0.89 -16.29
N PRO A 29 0.37 -0.13 -15.85
CA PRO A 29 0.31 -0.62 -14.47
C PRO A 29 0.63 0.45 -13.40
N PHE A 30 1.31 1.54 -13.77
CA PHE A 30 1.82 2.56 -12.84
C PHE A 30 1.16 3.93 -13.01
N GLU A 31 0.75 4.29 -14.21
CA GLU A 31 0.16 5.60 -14.52
C GLU A 31 -0.84 5.55 -15.68
N THR A 32 -1.67 6.59 -15.73
CA THR A 32 -2.60 6.87 -16.83
C THR A 32 -2.19 8.16 -17.52
N ILE A 33 -1.97 8.05 -18.83
CA ILE A 33 -1.54 9.16 -19.67
C ILE A 33 -2.74 9.68 -20.46
N PHE A 34 -3.09 10.94 -20.24
CA PHE A 34 -4.13 11.66 -20.96
C PHE A 34 -3.50 12.76 -21.81
N LYS A 35 -3.86 12.85 -23.09
CA LYS A 35 -3.38 13.88 -24.01
C LYS A 35 -4.55 14.52 -24.75
N ASN A 36 -4.68 15.83 -24.65
CA ASN A 36 -5.64 16.61 -25.43
C ASN A 36 -5.26 18.11 -25.42
N GLU A 37 -4.56 18.56 -26.46
CA GLU A 37 -4.12 19.96 -26.59
C GLU A 37 -5.27 20.96 -26.79
N LEU A 38 -6.42 20.48 -27.27
CA LEU A 38 -7.58 21.29 -27.63
C LEU A 38 -8.71 21.19 -26.59
N MET A 39 -8.46 20.52 -25.46
CA MET A 39 -9.44 20.43 -24.39
C MET A 39 -9.68 21.82 -23.79
N PRO A 40 -10.93 22.30 -23.73
CA PRO A 40 -11.23 23.58 -23.10
C PRO A 40 -10.86 23.58 -21.62
N SER A 41 -10.43 24.74 -21.11
CA SER A 41 -10.18 24.94 -19.68
C SER A 41 -11.50 24.96 -18.89
N GLY A 42 -11.46 24.52 -17.64
CA GLY A 42 -12.60 24.44 -16.72
C GLY A 42 -13.47 23.19 -16.88
N ILE A 43 -13.15 22.30 -17.83
CA ILE A 43 -13.88 21.05 -18.06
C ILE A 43 -13.26 19.90 -17.25
N ILE A 44 -14.11 19.01 -16.76
CA ILE A 44 -13.72 17.80 -16.02
C ILE A 44 -13.00 16.85 -16.98
N ILE A 45 -11.79 16.42 -16.63
CA ILE A 45 -11.04 15.38 -17.33
C ILE A 45 -11.60 14.00 -16.94
N HIS A 46 -11.75 13.78 -15.64
CA HIS A 46 -12.24 12.54 -15.06
C HIS A 46 -12.84 12.79 -13.68
N GLN A 47 -13.72 11.88 -13.22
CA GLN A 47 -14.36 11.94 -11.92
C GLN A 47 -14.38 10.58 -11.23
N TRP A 48 -13.98 10.56 -9.96
CA TRP A 48 -14.14 9.43 -9.06
C TRP A 48 -15.35 9.67 -8.15
N LYS A 49 -16.08 8.62 -7.84
CA LYS A 49 -17.34 8.67 -7.07
C LYS A 49 -17.26 7.72 -5.87
N MET A 50 -17.72 8.18 -4.71
CA MET A 50 -17.87 7.34 -3.51
C MET A 50 -19.08 6.40 -3.60
N CYS A 51 -20.14 6.83 -4.29
CA CYS A 51 -21.31 6.00 -4.54
C CYS A 51 -21.63 6.01 -6.03
N SER A 52 -21.93 4.85 -6.59
CA SER A 52 -22.43 4.71 -7.95
C SER A 52 -23.66 3.80 -7.96
N HIS A 53 -24.58 4.08 -8.87
CA HIS A 53 -25.66 3.18 -9.21
C HIS A 53 -25.21 2.36 -10.41
N PHE A 54 -25.00 1.06 -10.20
CA PHE A 54 -24.43 0.17 -11.22
C PHE A 54 -25.28 0.14 -12.50
N TYR A 55 -26.60 0.20 -12.38
CA TYR A 55 -27.52 0.22 -13.53
C TYR A 55 -27.30 1.41 -14.47
N ASP A 56 -26.92 2.58 -13.93
CA ASP A 56 -26.80 3.81 -14.71
C ASP A 56 -25.37 3.98 -15.27
N ASN A 57 -24.36 3.66 -14.44
CA ASN A 57 -22.97 4.01 -14.76
C ASN A 57 -22.10 2.81 -15.09
N GLN A 58 -22.53 1.57 -14.78
CA GLN A 58 -21.75 0.32 -14.91
C GLN A 58 -20.34 0.37 -14.27
N VAL A 59 -20.13 1.31 -13.36
CA VAL A 59 -18.84 1.59 -12.71
C VAL A 59 -19.02 1.38 -11.23
N THR A 60 -18.10 0.63 -10.62
CA THR A 60 -18.03 0.40 -9.17
C THR A 60 -17.53 1.68 -8.46
N PRO A 61 -18.03 2.02 -7.26
CA PRO A 61 -17.49 3.15 -6.52
C PRO A 61 -15.98 2.99 -6.29
N THR A 62 -15.23 4.05 -6.57
CA THR A 62 -13.75 4.05 -6.50
C THR A 62 -13.22 4.78 -5.28
N LEU A 63 -14.05 5.60 -4.63
CA LEU A 63 -13.65 6.35 -3.43
C LEU A 63 -14.10 5.64 -2.14
N PRO A 64 -13.28 5.68 -1.08
CA PRO A 64 -13.59 5.07 0.21
C PRO A 64 -14.66 5.87 0.97
N ILE A 65 -15.30 5.20 1.93
CA ILE A 65 -16.17 5.85 2.90
C ILE A 65 -15.30 6.56 3.95
N LEU A 66 -15.47 7.88 4.06
CA LEU A 66 -14.76 8.71 5.03
C LEU A 66 -15.65 9.02 6.23
N LYS A 67 -15.05 9.17 7.41
CA LYS A 67 -15.79 9.55 8.63
C LYS A 67 -16.09 11.05 8.61
N LYS A 68 -17.28 11.43 9.07
CA LYS A 68 -17.66 12.85 9.22
C LYS A 68 -16.87 13.52 10.33
N HIS A 69 -16.56 14.80 10.18
CA HIS A 69 -15.79 15.62 11.13
C HIS A 69 -14.37 15.09 11.45
N HIS A 70 -13.87 14.17 10.63
CA HIS A 70 -12.49 13.72 10.71
C HIS A 70 -11.66 14.38 9.60
N PRO A 71 -10.50 14.97 9.92
CA PRO A 71 -9.63 15.55 8.92
C PRO A 71 -8.90 14.45 8.14
N TYR A 72 -8.89 14.61 6.82
CA TYR A 72 -8.17 13.74 5.89
C TYR A 72 -7.25 14.59 5.02
N ARG A 73 -6.07 14.07 4.73
CA ARG A 73 -5.10 14.67 3.83
C ARG A 73 -5.12 13.93 2.50
N PHE A 74 -5.39 14.68 1.44
CA PHE A 74 -5.47 14.18 0.08
C PHE A 74 -4.19 14.58 -0.63
N TYR A 75 -3.46 13.60 -1.15
CA TYR A 75 -2.31 13.77 -2.01
C TYR A 75 -2.63 13.32 -3.43
N PHE A 76 -2.35 14.16 -4.40
CA PHE A 76 -2.63 13.96 -5.82
C PHE A 76 -1.30 13.79 -6.55
N ASP A 77 -1.01 12.56 -6.95
CA ASP A 77 0.22 12.21 -7.62
C ASP A 77 0.06 12.31 -9.14
N TYR A 78 0.48 13.44 -9.71
CA TYR A 78 0.39 13.70 -11.15
C TYR A 78 1.48 14.65 -11.65
N GLU A 79 1.71 14.58 -12.96
CA GLU A 79 2.47 15.56 -13.73
C GLU A 79 1.59 16.10 -14.86
N ALA A 80 1.54 17.42 -15.01
CA ALA A 80 0.81 18.07 -16.09
C ALA A 80 1.75 18.99 -16.88
N VAL A 81 1.50 19.10 -18.18
CA VAL A 81 2.21 20.00 -19.09
C VAL A 81 1.17 20.91 -19.75
N PRO A 82 1.24 22.23 -19.55
CA PRO A 82 2.17 22.97 -18.69
C PRO A 82 2.03 22.66 -17.18
N ALA A 83 3.03 22.96 -16.36
CA ALA A 83 2.92 22.76 -14.91
C ALA A 83 1.79 23.62 -14.30
N GLY A 84 1.03 23.05 -13.35
CA GLY A 84 -0.11 23.74 -12.73
C GLY A 84 -1.36 23.83 -13.61
N SER A 85 -1.39 23.14 -14.76
CA SER A 85 -2.52 23.15 -15.69
C SER A 85 -3.64 22.16 -15.34
N VAL A 86 -3.66 21.62 -14.13
CA VAL A 86 -4.69 20.72 -13.59
C VAL A 86 -4.94 21.08 -12.13
N TYR A 87 -6.18 20.99 -11.69
CA TYR A 87 -6.55 21.10 -10.28
C TYR A 87 -7.69 20.14 -9.94
N PHE A 88 -7.91 19.92 -8.65
CA PHE A 88 -8.94 19.01 -8.17
C PHE A 88 -10.06 19.76 -7.47
N LYS A 89 -11.27 19.22 -7.57
CA LYS A 89 -12.44 19.72 -6.85
C LYS A 89 -13.13 18.56 -6.16
N VAL A 90 -13.24 18.66 -4.85
CA VAL A 90 -14.04 17.73 -4.03
C VAL A 90 -15.45 18.28 -3.95
N VAL A 91 -16.44 17.48 -4.35
CA VAL A 91 -17.85 17.86 -4.37
C VAL A 91 -18.59 17.05 -3.32
N PHE A 92 -19.08 17.69 -2.27
CA PHE A 92 -19.83 17.04 -1.21
C PHE A 92 -21.32 17.08 -1.52
N LYS A 93 -22.00 15.95 -1.33
CA LYS A 93 -23.40 15.77 -1.70
C LYS A 93 -24.22 15.29 -0.52
N ARG A 94 -25.48 15.72 -0.47
CA ARG A 94 -26.49 15.20 0.45
C ARG A 94 -27.03 13.85 -0.05
N ARG A 95 -27.88 13.21 0.75
CA ARG A 95 -28.49 11.90 0.44
C ARG A 95 -29.35 11.92 -0.83
N ASP A 96 -29.91 13.07 -1.18
CA ASP A 96 -30.71 13.28 -2.39
C ASP A 96 -29.86 13.59 -3.64
N GLY A 97 -28.52 13.57 -3.51
CA GLY A 97 -27.59 13.89 -4.58
C GLY A 97 -27.34 15.37 -4.81
N THR A 98 -28.02 16.27 -4.08
CA THR A 98 -27.78 17.72 -4.19
C THR A 98 -26.40 18.09 -3.67
N ILE A 99 -25.75 19.05 -4.34
CA ILE A 99 -24.46 19.58 -3.90
C ILE A 99 -24.69 20.36 -2.60
N LEU A 100 -23.97 19.96 -1.55
CA LEU A 100 -23.90 20.66 -0.28
C LEU A 100 -22.89 21.78 -0.36
N GLU A 101 -21.65 21.43 -0.72
CA GLU A 101 -20.53 22.35 -0.85
C GLU A 101 -19.47 21.76 -1.78
N THR A 102 -18.50 22.58 -2.17
CA THR A 102 -17.36 22.16 -2.98
C THR A 102 -16.07 22.75 -2.45
N GLN A 103 -15.00 21.97 -2.47
CA GLN A 103 -13.67 22.42 -2.11
C GLN A 103 -12.72 22.29 -3.29
N MET A 104 -12.00 23.37 -3.59
CA MET A 104 -11.00 23.41 -4.66
C MET A 104 -9.61 23.14 -4.05
N ILE A 105 -8.87 22.23 -4.64
CA ILE A 105 -7.49 21.90 -4.25
C ILE A 105 -6.59 22.24 -5.43
N GLN A 106 -5.84 23.34 -5.27
CA GLN A 106 -4.81 23.76 -6.21
C GLN A 106 -3.49 23.12 -5.78
N GLY A 107 -2.77 22.50 -6.73
CA GLY A 107 -1.53 21.78 -6.46
C GLY A 107 -1.74 20.28 -6.26
N GLN A 108 -0.90 19.67 -5.43
CA GLN A 108 -0.82 18.22 -5.22
C GLN A 108 -1.31 17.78 -3.83
N GLU A 109 -1.68 18.70 -2.94
CA GLU A 109 -2.09 18.35 -1.58
C GLU A 109 -3.22 19.25 -1.08
N GLY A 110 -4.15 18.70 -0.31
CA GLY A 110 -5.19 19.46 0.38
C GLY A 110 -5.75 18.70 1.59
N GLU A 111 -6.14 19.45 2.62
CA GLU A 111 -6.85 18.90 3.78
C GLU A 111 -8.36 19.01 3.57
N VAL A 112 -9.08 17.93 3.84
CA VAL A 112 -10.50 17.76 3.56
C VAL A 112 -11.19 17.25 4.82
N VAL A 113 -12.28 17.91 5.22
CA VAL A 113 -13.12 17.51 6.35
C VAL A 113 -14.55 17.34 5.87
N LEU A 114 -15.15 16.17 6.09
CA LEU A 114 -16.55 15.94 5.73
C LEU A 114 -17.47 16.60 6.76
N SER A 115 -18.34 17.49 6.29
CA SER A 115 -19.37 18.13 7.12
C SER A 115 -20.52 17.17 7.48
N GLU A 116 -21.26 17.44 8.57
CA GLU A 116 -22.35 16.57 9.05
C GLU A 116 -23.41 16.27 7.99
N GLY A 117 -23.69 17.23 7.10
CA GLY A 117 -24.68 17.08 6.03
C GLY A 117 -24.23 16.21 4.85
N THR A 118 -22.95 15.84 4.79
CA THR A 118 -22.37 15.07 3.69
C THR A 118 -22.80 13.61 3.79
N ALA A 119 -23.43 13.12 2.72
CA ALA A 119 -23.79 11.71 2.54
C ALA A 119 -22.82 10.99 1.59
N SER A 120 -22.38 11.69 0.55
CA SER A 120 -21.38 11.18 -0.40
C SER A 120 -20.50 12.31 -0.92
N TYR A 121 -19.38 11.96 -1.55
CA TYR A 121 -18.50 12.92 -2.19
C TYR A 121 -17.94 12.36 -3.49
N ASP A 122 -17.59 13.27 -4.39
CA ASP A 122 -16.90 12.99 -5.64
C ASP A 122 -15.62 13.81 -5.73
N ILE A 123 -14.62 13.29 -6.42
CA ILE A 123 -13.40 14.03 -6.77
C ILE A 123 -13.42 14.26 -8.27
N GLN A 124 -13.35 15.52 -8.68
CA GLN A 124 -13.28 15.93 -10.08
C GLN A 124 -11.88 16.45 -10.38
N MET A 125 -11.21 15.86 -11.37
CA MET A 125 -9.98 16.40 -11.93
C MET A 125 -10.35 17.35 -13.07
N ILE A 126 -9.92 18.60 -12.99
CA ILE A 126 -10.36 19.66 -13.90
C ILE A 126 -9.17 20.19 -14.69
N ASN A 127 -9.39 20.34 -15.99
CA ASN A 127 -8.41 20.89 -16.91
C ASN A 127 -8.25 22.41 -16.72
N ALA A 128 -7.01 22.88 -16.65
CA ALA A 128 -6.64 24.29 -16.68
C ALA A 128 -5.58 24.53 -17.77
N ALA A 129 -5.92 24.15 -19.00
CA ALA A 129 -5.06 24.21 -20.20
C ALA A 129 -3.92 23.18 -20.24
N SER A 130 -4.16 21.98 -19.71
CA SER A 130 -3.27 20.83 -19.83
C SER A 130 -3.29 20.27 -21.24
N GLN A 131 -2.11 20.07 -21.82
CA GLN A 131 -1.92 19.35 -23.08
C GLN A 131 -1.68 17.87 -22.83
N ILE A 132 -0.86 17.57 -21.81
CA ILE A 132 -0.48 16.22 -21.41
C ILE A 132 -0.62 16.13 -19.90
N LEU A 133 -1.24 15.05 -19.43
CA LEU A 133 -1.37 14.71 -18.02
C LEU A 133 -0.90 13.26 -17.84
N LYS A 134 0.02 13.05 -16.89
CA LYS A 134 0.37 11.74 -16.36
C LYS A 134 -0.17 11.65 -14.94
N PHE A 135 -1.17 10.81 -14.73
CA PHE A 135 -1.82 10.65 -13.44
C PHE A 135 -1.45 9.28 -12.86
N ARG A 136 -0.92 9.25 -11.64
CA ARG A 136 -0.53 8.01 -10.96
C ARG A 136 -1.60 7.56 -9.97
N ARG A 137 -1.93 8.41 -8.98
CA ARG A 137 -2.89 8.07 -7.92
C ARG A 137 -3.40 9.28 -7.14
N ILE A 138 -4.52 9.09 -6.44
CA ILE A 138 -4.92 9.86 -5.27
C ILE A 138 -4.64 9.01 -4.03
N CYS A 139 -4.01 9.62 -3.03
CA CYS A 139 -3.77 9.02 -1.73
C CYS A 139 -4.57 9.81 -0.68
N ILE A 140 -5.44 9.13 0.07
CA ILE A 140 -6.24 9.73 1.16
C ILE A 140 -5.77 9.14 2.49
N GLN A 141 -5.30 9.99 3.39
CA GLN A 141 -4.79 9.60 4.71
C GLN A 141 -5.58 10.28 5.83
N GLU A 142 -5.93 9.55 6.89
CA GLU A 142 -6.54 10.12 8.09
C GLU A 142 -5.51 10.97 8.85
N VAL A 143 -5.82 12.24 9.09
CA VAL A 143 -4.96 13.17 9.86
C VAL A 143 -5.22 12.91 11.35
N GLY A 144 -4.54 11.91 11.90
CA GLY A 144 -4.78 11.46 13.28
C GLY A 144 -3.81 10.44 13.87
N SER A 145 -2.82 9.95 13.12
CA SER A 145 -1.76 9.09 13.66
C SER A 145 -0.40 9.65 13.25
N VAL A 146 0.25 10.30 14.23
CA VAL A 146 1.68 10.48 14.48
C VAL A 146 2.60 10.72 13.26
N ALA A 147 3.34 11.83 13.35
CA ALA A 147 4.50 12.24 12.56
C ALA A 147 5.08 11.15 11.65
N THR A 148 5.29 11.49 10.37
CA THR A 148 6.21 10.78 9.49
C THR A 148 7.54 10.60 10.23
N SER A 149 7.73 9.45 10.85
CA SER A 149 9.00 9.12 11.47
C SER A 149 9.92 8.81 10.31
N ASN A 150 11.04 9.54 10.20
CA ASN A 150 12.11 9.20 9.25
C ASN A 150 12.89 7.95 9.71
N THR A 151 12.31 7.16 10.60
CA THR A 151 12.91 5.97 11.19
C THR A 151 11.89 4.86 11.20
N LEU A 152 12.34 3.64 10.95
CA LEU A 152 11.51 2.46 11.14
C LEU A 152 11.16 2.29 12.62
N THR A 153 10.08 1.57 12.88
CA THR A 153 9.62 1.27 14.24
C THR A 153 9.79 -0.23 14.51
N LEU A 154 10.38 -0.57 15.66
CA LEU A 154 10.53 -1.94 16.16
C LEU A 154 9.54 -2.19 17.29
N SER A 155 8.79 -3.30 17.22
CA SER A 155 7.93 -3.70 18.33
C SER A 155 8.72 -4.27 19.50
N GLU A 156 8.07 -4.38 20.66
CA GLU A 156 8.53 -5.30 21.70
C GLU A 156 8.51 -6.75 21.19
N ILE A 157 9.36 -7.59 21.78
CA ILE A 157 9.46 -9.02 21.46
C ILE A 157 8.13 -9.71 21.78
N GLN A 158 7.46 -10.21 20.74
CA GLN A 158 6.23 -11.00 20.84
C GLN A 158 6.56 -12.48 21.02
N ASN A 159 5.68 -13.19 21.72
CA ASN A 159 5.76 -14.64 21.95
C ASN A 159 7.14 -15.08 22.46
N ARG A 160 7.66 -14.36 23.46
CA ARG A 160 9.01 -14.60 24.01
C ARG A 160 9.16 -16.03 24.52
N ASP A 161 10.27 -16.63 24.15
CA ASP A 161 10.73 -17.94 24.58
C ASP A 161 12.25 -17.89 24.75
N ASP A 162 12.69 -17.74 26.00
CA ASP A 162 14.11 -17.59 26.35
C ASP A 162 14.91 -18.88 26.16
N THR A 163 14.25 -20.01 25.86
CA THR A 163 14.92 -21.28 25.56
C THR A 163 15.50 -21.34 24.14
N LEU A 164 15.04 -20.46 23.26
CA LEU A 164 15.42 -20.43 21.85
C LEU A 164 16.45 -19.30 21.61
N PRO A 165 17.70 -19.60 21.21
CA PRO A 165 18.72 -18.60 20.93
C PRO A 165 18.55 -18.01 19.52
N LEU A 166 17.36 -17.49 19.23
CA LEU A 166 17.04 -16.93 17.92
C LEU A 166 16.04 -15.78 18.05
N ARG A 167 16.07 -14.91 17.03
CA ARG A 167 15.17 -13.78 16.90
C ARG A 167 14.56 -13.73 15.52
N ASN A 168 13.23 -13.71 15.49
CA ASN A 168 12.46 -13.64 14.26
C ASN A 168 12.11 -12.18 13.97
N LEU A 169 12.62 -11.62 12.87
CA LEU A 169 12.36 -10.25 12.45
C LEU A 169 11.39 -10.26 11.28
N LEU A 170 10.18 -9.74 11.51
CA LEU A 170 9.09 -9.73 10.54
C LEU A 170 8.94 -8.32 9.94
N PHE A 171 9.14 -8.19 8.63
CA PHE A 171 8.88 -6.94 7.91
C PHE A 171 7.39 -6.79 7.65
N VAL A 172 6.74 -5.92 8.42
CA VAL A 172 5.30 -5.68 8.35
C VAL A 172 5.02 -4.62 7.31
N GLU A 173 4.38 -5.03 6.23
CA GLU A 173 3.80 -4.16 5.20
C GLU A 173 2.42 -3.64 5.63
N SER A 174 2.10 -2.42 5.18
CA SER A 174 0.80 -1.78 5.33
C SER A 174 -0.27 -2.56 4.54
N PRO A 175 -1.45 -2.82 5.12
CA PRO A 175 -2.04 -2.17 6.31
C PRO A 175 -1.66 -2.80 7.65
N GLY A 176 -0.79 -3.81 7.68
CA GLY A 176 -0.38 -4.54 8.88
C GLY A 176 -0.74 -6.03 8.83
N VAL A 177 -0.33 -6.73 9.89
CA VAL A 177 -0.46 -8.19 10.02
C VAL A 177 -1.47 -8.54 11.11
N CYS A 178 -2.28 -9.58 10.87
CA CYS A 178 -3.19 -10.12 11.88
C CYS A 178 -2.42 -10.79 13.03
N GLN A 179 -2.83 -10.56 14.28
CA GLN A 179 -2.17 -11.12 15.46
C GLN A 179 -2.15 -12.66 15.45
N ASP A 180 -3.20 -13.30 14.92
CA ASP A 180 -3.28 -14.76 14.77
C ASP A 180 -2.18 -15.33 13.88
N ALA A 181 -1.74 -14.58 12.86
CA ALA A 181 -0.65 -14.99 11.97
C ALA A 181 0.73 -14.90 12.64
N ILE A 182 0.87 -14.04 13.65
CA ILE A 182 2.13 -13.83 14.39
C ILE A 182 2.24 -14.75 15.60
N HIS A 183 1.12 -15.13 16.21
CA HIS A 183 1.05 -15.99 17.39
C HIS A 183 1.99 -17.22 17.37
N PRO A 184 2.16 -17.98 16.26
CA PRO A 184 3.03 -19.15 16.26
C PRO A 184 4.54 -18.83 16.09
N ILE A 185 4.92 -17.58 15.83
CA ILE A 185 6.30 -17.15 15.62
C ILE A 185 6.89 -16.70 16.97
N LYS A 186 7.88 -17.44 17.49
CA LYS A 186 8.53 -17.14 18.79
C LYS A 186 9.56 -16.03 18.66
N ASN A 187 9.83 -15.30 19.74
CA ASN A 187 10.83 -14.22 19.77
C ASN A 187 10.69 -13.26 18.58
N CYS A 188 9.45 -12.88 18.26
CA CYS A 188 9.13 -12.13 17.05
C CYS A 188 9.21 -10.62 17.30
N VAL A 189 10.03 -9.92 16.51
CA VAL A 189 10.11 -8.46 16.48
C VAL A 189 9.53 -7.99 15.15
N MET A 190 8.49 -7.17 15.23
CA MET A 190 7.86 -6.59 14.05
C MET A 190 8.58 -5.30 13.67
N ILE A 191 8.90 -5.18 12.39
CA ILE A 191 9.51 -3.99 11.78
C ILE A 191 8.43 -3.33 10.94
N SER A 192 8.01 -2.12 11.31
CA SER A 192 6.99 -1.33 10.59
C SER A 192 7.55 0.02 10.17
N GLU A 193 6.81 0.74 9.32
CA GLU A 193 7.17 2.10 8.86
C GLU A 193 8.51 2.14 8.08
N TRP A 194 8.93 1.01 7.51
CA TRP A 194 10.15 0.89 6.72
C TRP A 194 9.92 1.16 5.22
N GLU A 195 8.68 1.09 4.73
CA GLU A 195 8.33 1.24 3.30
C GLU A 195 8.72 2.59 2.69
N THR A 196 8.83 3.64 3.51
CA THR A 196 9.22 4.99 3.07
C THR A 196 10.73 5.22 3.09
N LEU A 197 11.52 4.26 3.60
CA LEU A 197 12.96 4.37 3.77
C LEU A 197 13.71 3.69 2.62
N THR A 198 14.91 4.18 2.34
CA THR A 198 15.85 3.50 1.46
C THR A 198 16.44 2.26 2.14
N THR A 199 16.90 1.29 1.34
CA THR A 199 17.51 0.06 1.86
C THR A 199 18.69 0.33 2.79
N ASP A 200 19.53 1.32 2.47
CA ASP A 200 20.69 1.65 3.31
C ASP A 200 20.28 2.27 4.66
N GLU A 201 19.23 3.11 4.68
CA GLU A 201 18.67 3.65 5.93
C GLU A 201 18.12 2.55 6.84
N ILE A 202 17.45 1.54 6.25
CA ILE A 202 16.93 0.38 6.98
C ILE A 202 18.08 -0.43 7.57
N VAL A 203 19.14 -0.70 6.78
CA VAL A 203 20.33 -1.44 7.25
C VAL A 203 20.99 -0.74 8.43
N VAL A 204 21.21 0.58 8.34
CA VAL A 204 21.84 1.35 9.42
C VAL A 204 21.00 1.29 10.70
N SER A 205 19.68 1.51 10.59
CA SER A 205 18.76 1.50 11.73
C SER A 205 18.71 0.11 12.40
N LEU A 206 18.69 -0.97 11.61
CA LEU A 206 18.66 -2.33 12.14
C LEU A 206 20.01 -2.76 12.71
N ASP A 207 21.14 -2.39 12.11
CA ASP A 207 22.48 -2.70 12.64
C ASP A 207 22.68 -2.07 14.03
N GLU A 208 22.26 -0.81 14.20
CA GLU A 208 22.30 -0.12 15.50
C GLU A 208 21.41 -0.82 16.53
N ALA A 209 20.17 -1.17 16.15
CA ALA A 209 19.26 -1.89 17.03
C ALA A 209 19.78 -3.27 17.43
N ILE A 210 20.32 -4.04 16.49
CA ILE A 210 20.83 -5.41 16.71
C ILE A 210 22.06 -5.40 17.61
N ARG A 211 22.96 -4.39 17.49
CA ARG A 211 24.12 -4.25 18.39
C ARG A 211 23.73 -4.09 19.85
N SER A 212 22.53 -3.59 20.13
CA SER A 212 22.01 -3.47 21.50
C SER A 212 21.48 -4.79 22.07
N TRP A 213 21.31 -5.82 21.22
CA TRP A 213 20.78 -7.13 21.62
C TRP A 213 21.92 -8.06 22.05
N ASP A 214 21.56 -9.08 22.84
CA ASP A 214 22.53 -10.07 23.30
C ASP A 214 23.11 -10.87 22.12
N THR A 215 24.38 -11.23 22.22
CA THR A 215 25.21 -11.73 21.10
C THR A 215 24.91 -13.17 20.66
N LEU A 216 23.99 -13.85 21.34
CA LEU A 216 23.73 -15.29 21.16
C LEU A 216 22.58 -15.61 20.20
N ASP A 217 21.81 -14.61 19.75
CA ASP A 217 20.60 -14.85 18.96
C ASP A 217 20.90 -15.02 17.46
N ALA A 218 20.53 -16.16 16.88
CA ALA A 218 20.46 -16.33 15.44
C ALA A 218 19.33 -15.48 14.83
N LEU A 219 19.65 -14.63 13.84
CA LEU A 219 18.67 -13.75 13.19
C LEU A 219 17.93 -14.46 12.06
N GLN A 220 16.60 -14.38 12.06
CA GLN A 220 15.72 -14.90 11.02
C GLN A 220 14.92 -13.73 10.41
N TRP A 221 15.10 -13.47 9.12
CA TRP A 221 14.45 -12.37 8.41
C TRP A 221 13.24 -12.88 7.65
N ILE A 222 12.05 -12.35 7.93
CA ILE A 222 10.79 -12.89 7.39
C ILE A 222 10.13 -11.83 6.51
N GLY A 223 9.93 -12.18 5.24
CA GLY A 223 9.11 -11.46 4.28
C GLY A 223 7.94 -12.34 3.82
N TYR A 224 6.79 -11.72 3.56
CA TYR A 224 5.55 -12.42 3.20
C TYR A 224 4.85 -11.86 1.95
N HIS A 225 5.48 -10.89 1.31
CA HIS A 225 5.02 -10.23 0.10
C HIS A 225 6.23 -9.62 -0.64
N ASP A 226 6.05 -9.09 -1.85
CA ASP A 226 7.16 -8.81 -2.77
C ASP A 226 8.22 -7.86 -2.19
N GLN A 227 7.80 -6.75 -1.56
CA GLN A 227 8.73 -5.78 -0.99
C GLN A 227 9.42 -6.32 0.26
N SER A 228 8.68 -6.93 1.18
CA SER A 228 9.24 -7.53 2.40
C SER A 228 10.18 -8.70 2.08
N ASN A 229 9.91 -9.47 1.02
CA ASN A 229 10.80 -10.53 0.54
C ASN A 229 12.16 -9.97 0.07
N GLU A 230 12.14 -8.92 -0.77
CA GLU A 230 13.36 -8.28 -1.28
C GLU A 230 14.18 -7.68 -0.12
N ILE A 231 13.53 -7.02 0.85
CA ILE A 231 14.20 -6.47 2.02
C ILE A 231 14.75 -7.57 2.93
N ALA A 232 13.97 -8.61 3.27
CA ALA A 232 14.43 -9.72 4.11
C ALA A 232 15.67 -10.40 3.52
N TYR A 233 15.68 -10.62 2.20
CA TYR A 233 16.84 -11.15 1.49
C TYR A 233 18.05 -10.22 1.55
N THR A 234 17.84 -8.92 1.38
CA THR A 234 18.93 -7.93 1.45
C THR A 234 19.52 -7.83 2.85
N MET A 235 18.69 -7.90 3.90
CA MET A 235 19.15 -7.92 5.28
C MET A 235 19.94 -9.18 5.59
N MET A 236 19.49 -10.35 5.10
CA MET A 236 20.26 -11.59 5.23
C MET A 236 21.66 -11.47 4.61
N LYS A 237 21.78 -10.84 3.43
CA LYS A 237 23.07 -10.62 2.76
C LYS A 237 23.97 -9.66 3.52
N ARG A 238 23.43 -8.55 4.05
CA ARG A 238 24.22 -7.46 4.64
C ARG A 238 24.48 -7.61 6.14
N LEU A 239 23.51 -8.13 6.88
CA LEU A 239 23.53 -8.27 8.33
C LEU A 239 23.69 -9.72 8.81
N GLY A 240 23.69 -10.70 7.89
CA GLY A 240 23.78 -12.11 8.24
C GLY A 240 22.43 -12.70 8.66
N GLY A 241 22.42 -13.86 9.34
CA GLY A 241 21.18 -14.61 9.61
C GLY A 241 20.66 -15.47 8.44
N HIS A 242 19.37 -15.79 8.46
CA HIS A 242 18.70 -16.64 7.48
C HIS A 242 17.36 -16.00 7.06
N ALA A 243 17.02 -16.02 5.77
CA ALA A 243 15.82 -15.39 5.23
C ALA A 243 14.70 -16.39 4.96
N TRP A 244 13.47 -15.99 5.25
CA TRP A 244 12.24 -16.71 4.98
C TRP A 244 11.38 -15.86 4.07
N VAL A 245 11.16 -16.33 2.84
CA VAL A 245 10.44 -15.56 1.80
C VAL A 245 9.38 -16.43 1.13
N THR A 246 8.32 -15.81 0.63
CA THR A 246 7.27 -16.50 -0.14
C THR A 246 7.42 -16.25 -1.63
N LEU A 247 6.97 -17.18 -2.47
CA LEU A 247 6.90 -16.97 -3.93
C LEU A 247 5.51 -16.52 -4.33
N LEU A 248 5.34 -15.21 -4.48
CA LEU A 248 4.18 -14.61 -5.11
C LEU A 248 4.66 -13.95 -6.39
N HIS A 249 3.96 -14.20 -7.49
CA HIS A 249 4.15 -13.50 -8.77
C HIS A 249 5.52 -13.56 -9.47
N GLN A 250 6.49 -14.29 -8.94
CA GLN A 250 7.80 -14.45 -9.57
C GLN A 250 7.85 -15.72 -10.44
N GLU A 251 7.39 -15.62 -11.69
CA GLU A 251 7.72 -16.62 -12.71
C GLU A 251 9.11 -16.39 -13.33
N ASP A 252 9.73 -15.20 -13.17
CA ASP A 252 10.93 -14.80 -13.94
C ASP A 252 12.02 -13.98 -13.18
N LYS A 253 12.05 -13.95 -11.83
CA LYS A 253 13.12 -13.21 -11.10
C LYS A 253 14.19 -14.13 -10.50
N ASP A 254 15.44 -13.88 -10.92
CA ASP A 254 16.75 -14.35 -10.44
C ASP A 254 16.80 -15.68 -9.68
N ASP A 255 17.15 -16.75 -10.42
CA ASP A 255 17.46 -18.10 -9.91
C ASP A 255 18.48 -18.07 -8.74
N ASP A 256 19.44 -17.15 -8.78
CA ASP A 256 20.46 -16.93 -7.73
C ASP A 256 19.87 -16.52 -6.36
N MET A 257 18.67 -15.93 -6.32
CA MET A 257 18.03 -15.52 -5.06
C MET A 257 17.56 -16.73 -4.25
N LEU A 258 17.11 -17.79 -4.95
CA LEU A 258 16.49 -18.98 -4.37
C LEU A 258 17.48 -20.09 -4.03
N HIS A 259 18.69 -20.10 -4.60
CA HIS A 259 19.69 -21.17 -4.41
C HIS A 259 20.63 -20.97 -3.21
N SER A 260 20.47 -19.88 -2.45
CA SER A 260 21.26 -19.67 -1.23
C SER A 260 20.81 -20.60 -0.11
N HIS A 261 21.73 -21.35 0.49
CA HIS A 261 21.48 -22.22 1.66
C HIS A 261 20.95 -21.47 2.89
N ARG A 262 20.99 -20.13 2.86
CA ARG A 262 20.51 -19.24 3.92
C ARG A 262 19.13 -18.67 3.63
N VAL A 263 18.46 -19.14 2.58
CA VAL A 263 17.11 -18.73 2.20
C VAL A 263 16.22 -19.95 2.23
N THR A 264 15.14 -19.90 3.03
CA THR A 264 14.06 -20.88 2.94
C THR A 264 12.85 -20.22 2.31
N VAL A 265 12.40 -20.82 1.21
CA VAL A 265 11.18 -20.41 0.54
C VAL A 265 10.01 -21.23 1.06
N TYR A 266 8.96 -20.54 1.50
CA TYR A 266 7.72 -21.17 1.94
C TYR A 266 6.59 -20.87 0.95
N ARG A 267 5.63 -21.79 0.86
CA ARG A 267 4.49 -21.69 -0.07
C ARG A 267 3.20 -22.10 0.63
N PRO A 268 2.08 -21.43 0.34
CA PRO A 268 0.77 -21.91 0.76
C PRO A 268 0.56 -23.36 0.33
N LYS A 269 -0.04 -24.19 1.20
CA LYS A 269 -0.39 -25.57 0.83
C LYS A 269 -1.29 -25.56 -0.41
N ALA A 270 -1.00 -26.42 -1.38
CA ALA A 270 -1.73 -26.50 -2.65
C ALA A 270 -3.25 -26.70 -2.47
N ASP A 271 -3.66 -27.39 -1.40
CA ASP A 271 -5.07 -27.63 -1.06
C ASP A 271 -5.86 -26.36 -0.69
N VAL A 272 -5.18 -25.23 -0.48
CA VAL A 272 -5.80 -23.93 -0.15
C VAL A 272 -6.07 -23.11 -1.42
N LEU A 273 -5.29 -23.30 -2.50
CA LEU A 273 -5.36 -22.51 -3.73
C LEU A 273 -6.34 -23.14 -4.73
N THR A 274 -7.64 -23.00 -4.48
CA THR A 274 -8.64 -23.23 -5.53
C THR A 274 -8.51 -22.18 -6.62
N SER A 275 -8.94 -22.49 -7.85
CA SER A 275 -8.98 -21.51 -8.96
C SER A 275 -9.79 -20.25 -8.60
N ALA A 276 -10.77 -20.37 -7.71
CA ALA A 276 -11.52 -19.24 -7.16
C ALA A 276 -10.67 -18.35 -6.24
N LEU A 277 -9.77 -18.93 -5.42
CA LEU A 277 -8.89 -18.17 -4.55
C LEU A 277 -7.85 -17.37 -5.34
N GLN A 278 -7.35 -17.91 -6.45
CA GLN A 278 -6.41 -17.21 -7.34
C GLN A 278 -7.01 -15.89 -7.89
N VAL A 279 -8.31 -15.88 -8.20
CA VAL A 279 -9.00 -14.68 -8.72
C VAL A 279 -9.06 -13.56 -7.69
N VAL A 280 -9.22 -13.90 -6.41
CA VAL A 280 -9.36 -12.91 -5.32
C VAL A 280 -8.07 -12.65 -4.56
N GLN A 281 -7.01 -13.40 -4.84
CA GLN A 281 -5.72 -13.32 -4.16
C GLN A 281 -5.16 -11.88 -4.07
N PRO A 282 -5.25 -11.02 -5.11
CA PRO A 282 -4.79 -9.63 -5.03
C PRO A 282 -5.56 -8.76 -4.04
N LEU A 283 -6.74 -9.19 -3.60
CA LEU A 283 -7.60 -8.46 -2.65
C LEU A 283 -7.42 -8.92 -1.20
N LEU A 284 -6.76 -10.06 -0.98
CA LEU A 284 -6.54 -10.61 0.36
C LEU A 284 -5.37 -9.91 1.03
N ASN A 285 -5.42 -9.77 2.36
CA ASN A 285 -4.27 -9.28 3.11
C ASN A 285 -3.09 -10.25 2.91
N PRO A 286 -1.93 -9.79 2.40
CA PRO A 286 -0.77 -10.65 2.17
C PRO A 286 -0.26 -11.35 3.43
N SER A 287 -0.60 -10.86 4.62
CA SER A 287 -0.26 -11.51 5.89
C SER A 287 -0.79 -12.95 6.00
N GLY A 288 -1.80 -13.32 5.20
CA GLY A 288 -2.29 -14.70 5.12
C GLY A 288 -1.23 -15.71 4.67
N HIS A 289 -0.17 -15.27 3.98
CA HIS A 289 0.91 -16.17 3.58
C HIS A 289 1.74 -16.64 4.77
N LEU A 290 1.79 -15.89 5.88
CA LEU A 290 2.51 -16.30 7.09
C LEU A 290 2.01 -17.63 7.67
N TYR A 291 0.74 -18.00 7.43
CA TYR A 291 0.21 -19.30 7.85
C TYR A 291 0.89 -20.50 7.15
N ALA A 292 1.61 -20.25 6.05
CA ALA A 292 2.37 -21.25 5.34
C ALA A 292 3.80 -21.43 5.86
N LEU A 293 4.24 -20.60 6.82
CA LEU A 293 5.54 -20.77 7.46
C LEU A 293 5.58 -22.09 8.23
N ALA A 294 6.67 -22.84 8.04
CA ALA A 294 6.99 -23.98 8.87
C ALA A 294 7.51 -23.49 10.23
N THR A 295 6.60 -23.06 11.10
CA THR A 295 6.92 -22.40 12.39
C THR A 295 7.78 -23.26 13.31
N GLU A 296 7.65 -24.59 13.25
CA GLU A 296 8.54 -25.51 13.96
C GLU A 296 10.01 -25.34 13.53
N ARG A 297 10.29 -25.27 12.23
CA ARG A 297 11.64 -25.03 11.69
C ARG A 297 12.12 -23.61 11.96
N LEU A 298 11.21 -22.64 11.84
CA LEU A 298 11.50 -21.22 12.11
C LEU A 298 11.93 -21.01 13.58
N ASN A 299 11.29 -21.72 14.50
CA ASN A 299 11.55 -21.66 15.94
C ASN A 299 12.67 -22.62 16.38
N GLY A 300 13.56 -23.03 15.48
CA GLY A 300 14.76 -23.81 15.83
C GLY A 300 14.56 -25.32 15.94
N GLY A 301 13.39 -25.84 15.55
CA GLY A 301 13.17 -27.28 15.41
C GLY A 301 14.00 -27.85 14.26
N GLU A 302 14.94 -28.75 14.58
CA GLU A 302 15.58 -29.60 13.57
C GLU A 302 14.58 -30.62 13.03
N ARG A 303 14.79 -31.01 11.77
CA ARG A 303 14.00 -32.03 11.09
C ARG A 303 14.63 -33.40 11.27
#